data_AF-A0A328SWQ5-F1
#
_entry.id   AF-A0A328SWQ5-F1
#
_cell.length_a   1.000
_cell.length_b   1.000
_cell.length_c   1.000
_cell.angle_alpha   90.00
_cell.angle_beta   90.00
_cell.angle_gamma   90.00
#
_symmetry.space_group_name_H-M   'P 1'
#
loop_
_entity.id
_entity.type
_entity.pdbx_description
1 polymer ?
#
loop_
_entity_poly.entity_id
_entity_poly.type
_entity_poly.pdbx_seq_one_letter_code
_entity_poly.pdbx_strand_id
1 'polypeptide(L)'
;MKENDKKNFTYLNELIHSGVKDIDLNYDILLDEDEKNNFSKGIMVDVDGITLKGNGHDIDAKGLTRIFTIKSKDITLQNIHFTNGHCFETLKDEMTGEGAIYTVLADSAVTIENCTFTQNKSDNMAGCIFNNGIMDIHDSTFKDNSANRICAVIFNLNKLKIDGCSFDNNFAPMDNSFKNSYIKSRGNIVSTGDLTIHNCKYGQKKLYNYEIFKYLSEKIVIYYFIISTILITVSILLGIYLLVMFIANRSFIVPQYTENFMTLTLFNFIIFMAVSAVIIEIESKIRENLKKQGLDYPNT
;
A
#
# COMPACT_ATOMS: atom_id res chain seq x y z
N MET A 1 -12.22 -16.14 30.56
CA MET A 1 -11.62 -14.82 30.86
C MET A 1 -12.62 -14.04 31.69
N LYS A 2 -12.18 -13.44 32.81
CA LYS A 2 -13.06 -12.63 33.66
C LYS A 2 -13.10 -11.21 33.11
N GLU A 3 -14.26 -10.57 33.17
CA GLU A 3 -14.53 -9.19 32.71
C GLU A 3 -13.61 -8.10 33.31
N ASN A 4 -12.74 -8.42 34.28
CA ASN A 4 -11.90 -7.47 35.00
C ASN A 4 -10.48 -7.28 34.44
N ASP A 5 -10.09 -7.98 33.38
CA ASP A 5 -8.71 -7.93 32.84
C ASP A 5 -8.52 -6.91 31.69
N LYS A 6 -9.48 -5.99 31.51
CA LYS A 6 -9.52 -5.04 30.40
C LYS A 6 -9.82 -3.62 30.87
N LYS A 7 -9.24 -2.64 30.18
CA LYS A 7 -9.52 -1.21 30.32
C LYS A 7 -9.81 -0.61 28.95
N ASN A 8 -10.21 0.65 28.94
CA ASN A 8 -10.66 1.32 27.73
C ASN A 8 -9.77 2.50 27.35
N PHE A 9 -10.10 3.20 26.26
CA PHE A 9 -9.23 4.25 25.74
C PHE A 9 -9.19 5.47 26.68
N THR A 10 -10.28 5.77 27.38
CA THR A 10 -10.30 6.83 28.40
C THR A 10 -9.29 6.55 29.50
N TYR A 11 -9.24 5.32 30.02
CA TYR A 11 -8.26 4.94 31.03
C TYR A 11 -6.82 5.13 30.54
N LEU A 12 -6.49 4.65 29.33
CA LEU A 12 -5.14 4.80 28.79
C LEU A 12 -4.80 6.28 28.53
N ASN A 13 -5.77 7.06 28.02
CA ASN A 13 -5.62 8.49 27.83
C ASN A 13 -5.31 9.20 29.16
N GLU A 14 -6.08 8.94 30.21
CA GLU A 14 -5.81 9.51 31.55
C GLU A 14 -4.43 9.12 32.07
N LEU A 15 -4.00 7.88 31.84
CA LEU A 15 -2.68 7.39 32.27
C LEU A 15 -1.54 8.11 31.54
N ILE A 16 -1.66 8.28 30.22
CA ILE A 16 -0.71 9.06 29.39
C ILE A 16 -0.60 10.51 29.89
N HIS A 17 -1.73 11.13 30.27
CA HIS A 17 -1.76 12.54 30.71
C HIS A 17 -1.60 12.72 32.23
N SER A 18 -1.34 11.64 32.98
CA SER A 18 -1.21 11.68 34.45
C SER A 18 0.07 12.39 34.94
N GLY A 19 1.04 12.62 34.06
CA GLY A 19 2.38 13.13 34.38
C GLY A 19 3.41 12.04 34.65
N VAL A 20 2.99 10.76 34.73
CA VAL A 20 3.90 9.61 34.80
C VAL A 20 4.60 9.42 33.45
N LYS A 21 5.91 9.20 33.47
CA LYS A 21 6.73 9.03 32.25
C LYS A 21 6.92 7.57 31.84
N ASP A 22 7.11 6.68 32.81
CA ASP A 22 7.20 5.24 32.57
C ASP A 22 5.87 4.57 32.91
N ILE A 23 5.18 4.09 31.89
CA ILE A 23 3.83 3.52 32.00
C ILE A 23 3.90 2.04 31.66
N ASP A 24 3.48 1.19 32.59
CA ASP A 24 3.35 -0.25 32.39
C ASP A 24 1.87 -0.64 32.27
N LEU A 25 1.51 -1.24 31.13
CA LEU A 25 0.21 -1.86 30.97
C LEU A 25 0.17 -3.19 31.72
N ASN A 26 -0.93 -3.37 32.44
CA ASN A 26 -1.27 -4.60 33.18
C ASN A 26 -2.58 -5.23 32.69
N TYR A 27 -3.17 -4.64 31.65
CA TYR A 27 -4.49 -4.96 31.11
C TYR A 27 -4.47 -4.69 29.61
N ASP A 28 -5.28 -5.44 28.88
CA ASP A 28 -5.57 -5.08 27.49
C ASP A 28 -6.44 -3.81 27.48
N ILE A 29 -6.19 -2.95 26.49
CA ILE A 29 -6.91 -1.70 26.27
C ILE A 29 -7.80 -1.85 25.05
N LEU A 30 -9.11 -1.78 25.22
CA LEU A 30 -10.09 -1.94 24.14
C LEU A 30 -10.89 -0.66 23.96
N LEU A 31 -11.05 -0.20 22.72
CA LEU A 31 -11.92 0.94 22.44
C LEU A 31 -13.40 0.53 22.57
N ASP A 32 -14.12 1.19 23.47
CA ASP A 32 -15.55 1.00 23.61
C ASP A 32 -16.33 1.80 22.55
N GLU A 33 -17.51 1.31 22.16
CA GLU A 33 -18.31 1.94 21.10
C GLU A 33 -18.79 3.35 21.49
N ASP A 34 -19.06 3.59 22.77
CA ASP A 34 -19.44 4.88 23.32
C ASP A 34 -18.26 5.88 23.37
N GLU A 35 -17.03 5.39 23.40
CA GLU A 35 -15.81 6.20 23.36
C GLU A 35 -15.38 6.59 21.93
N LYS A 36 -15.88 5.91 20.90
CA LYS A 36 -15.49 6.10 19.49
C LYS A 36 -15.47 7.56 19.06
N ASN A 37 -16.48 8.34 19.44
CA ASN A 37 -16.58 9.74 19.05
C ASN A 37 -15.56 10.63 19.78
N ASN A 38 -15.21 10.28 21.01
CA ASN A 38 -14.21 11.00 21.80
C ASN A 38 -12.78 10.73 21.28
N PHE A 39 -12.54 9.53 20.77
CA PHE A 39 -11.26 9.12 20.19
C PHE A 39 -11.34 8.91 18.67
N SER A 40 -12.08 9.77 17.96
CA SER A 40 -12.28 9.65 16.50
C SER A 40 -10.97 9.66 15.71
N LYS A 41 -9.91 10.23 16.28
CA LYS A 41 -8.53 10.24 15.78
C LYS A 41 -7.55 9.54 16.72
N GLY A 42 -8.03 8.56 17.48
CA GLY A 42 -7.26 7.86 18.50
C GLY A 42 -6.92 8.72 19.72
N ILE A 43 -6.13 8.15 20.62
CA ILE A 43 -5.62 8.85 21.79
C ILE A 43 -4.56 9.86 21.33
N MET A 44 -4.72 11.12 21.74
CA MET A 44 -3.73 12.15 21.47
C MET A 44 -2.57 12.00 22.45
N VAL A 45 -1.36 11.85 21.95
CA VAL A 45 -0.14 11.85 22.76
C VAL A 45 0.54 13.19 22.53
N ASP A 46 0.26 14.16 23.40
CA ASP A 46 0.78 15.55 23.32
C ASP A 46 1.72 15.90 24.48
N VAL A 47 2.14 14.87 25.21
CA VAL A 47 3.07 14.92 26.35
C VAL A 47 4.38 14.23 25.98
N ASP A 48 5.50 14.92 26.20
CA ASP A 48 6.84 14.45 25.82
C ASP A 48 7.41 13.41 26.81
N GLY A 49 8.33 12.57 26.33
CA GLY A 49 9.20 11.75 27.16
C GLY A 49 8.52 10.56 27.82
N ILE A 50 7.49 9.99 27.19
CA ILE A 50 6.77 8.83 27.72
C ILE A 50 7.35 7.54 27.16
N THR A 51 7.59 6.59 28.06
CA THR A 51 7.83 5.18 27.74
C THR A 51 6.57 4.38 28.10
N LEU A 52 5.84 3.90 27.10
CA LEU A 52 4.70 3.01 27.27
C LEU A 52 5.12 1.57 26.99
N LYS A 53 5.06 0.73 28.03
CA LYS A 53 5.36 -0.69 27.99
C LYS A 53 4.08 -1.49 27.99
N GLY A 54 3.82 -2.20 26.90
CA GLY A 54 2.64 -3.04 26.76
C GLY A 54 2.71 -4.33 27.57
N ASN A 55 3.90 -4.81 27.92
CA ASN A 55 4.09 -6.10 28.60
C ASN A 55 3.38 -7.28 27.88
N GLY A 56 3.20 -7.17 26.56
CA GLY A 56 2.50 -8.16 25.72
C GLY A 56 0.99 -7.95 25.63
N HIS A 57 0.44 -6.89 26.21
CA HIS A 57 -0.98 -6.55 26.13
C HIS A 57 -1.37 -5.89 24.81
N ASP A 58 -2.65 -6.07 24.47
CA ASP A 58 -3.28 -5.45 23.30
C ASP A 58 -3.72 -4.01 23.60
N ILE A 59 -3.55 -3.13 22.61
CA ILE A 59 -4.31 -1.90 22.43
C ILE A 59 -5.14 -2.09 21.16
N ASP A 60 -6.40 -2.43 21.33
CA ASP A 60 -7.32 -2.84 20.27
C ASP A 60 -8.37 -1.73 20.02
N ALA A 61 -8.27 -1.07 18.87
CA ALA A 61 -9.25 -0.06 18.45
C ALA A 61 -10.53 -0.67 17.85
N LYS A 62 -10.62 -2.01 17.75
CA LYS A 62 -11.79 -2.77 17.28
C LYS A 62 -12.32 -2.35 15.91
N GLY A 63 -11.47 -1.75 15.08
CA GLY A 63 -11.83 -1.24 13.76
C GLY A 63 -12.64 0.06 13.80
N LEU A 64 -12.76 0.70 14.96
CA LEU A 64 -13.64 1.86 15.17
C LEU A 64 -12.95 3.19 14.87
N THR A 65 -11.66 3.32 15.18
CA THR A 65 -10.84 4.51 14.93
C THR A 65 -9.36 4.08 14.84
N ARG A 66 -8.45 5.05 14.65
CA ARG A 66 -7.00 4.82 14.82
C ARG A 66 -6.62 4.72 16.30
N ILE A 67 -5.44 4.20 16.61
CA ILE A 67 -5.00 4.01 18.01
C ILE A 67 -4.39 5.30 18.57
N PHE A 68 -3.34 5.84 17.93
CA PHE A 68 -2.61 7.01 18.41
C PHE A 68 -2.47 8.11 17.38
N THR A 69 -2.60 9.36 17.86
CA THR A 69 -2.11 10.57 17.18
C THR A 69 -1.03 11.20 18.06
N ILE A 70 0.22 11.12 17.63
CA ILE A 70 1.39 11.58 18.39
C ILE A 70 1.83 12.96 17.89
N LYS A 71 1.85 13.94 18.79
CA LYS A 71 2.34 15.30 18.57
C LYS A 71 3.59 15.61 19.39
N SER A 72 3.92 14.76 20.35
CA SER A 72 5.03 14.93 21.28
C SER A 72 6.33 14.26 20.82
N LYS A 73 7.38 14.46 21.60
CA LYS A 73 8.75 13.98 21.38
C LYS A 73 9.13 12.92 22.40
N ASP A 74 10.20 12.19 22.09
CA ASP A 74 10.82 11.22 22.97
C ASP A 74 9.83 10.15 23.47
N ILE A 75 8.98 9.66 22.57
CA ILE A 75 8.00 8.62 22.86
C ILE A 75 8.62 7.25 22.57
N THR A 76 8.53 6.34 23.53
CA THR A 76 8.99 4.96 23.38
C THR A 76 7.80 4.02 23.59
N LEU A 77 7.52 3.16 22.61
CA LEU A 77 6.46 2.16 22.63
C LEU A 77 7.11 0.78 22.62
N GLN A 78 6.93 -0.01 23.67
CA GLN A 78 7.65 -1.28 23.84
C GLN A 78 6.71 -2.44 24.14
N ASN A 79 6.87 -3.57 23.43
CA ASN A 79 6.17 -4.81 23.75
C ASN A 79 4.63 -4.66 23.79
N ILE A 80 4.06 -3.95 22.81
CA ILE A 80 2.62 -3.70 22.66
C ILE A 80 2.10 -4.43 21.42
N HIS A 81 0.88 -4.97 21.50
CA HIS A 81 0.13 -5.40 20.33
C HIS A 81 -0.88 -4.31 19.92
N PHE A 82 -0.62 -3.66 18.78
CA PHE A 82 -1.48 -2.66 18.17
C PHE A 82 -2.43 -3.33 17.18
N THR A 83 -3.72 -3.40 17.55
CA THR A 83 -4.67 -4.28 16.87
C THR A 83 -5.90 -3.51 16.37
N ASN A 84 -6.36 -3.84 15.16
CA ASN A 84 -7.57 -3.32 14.53
C ASN A 84 -7.69 -1.78 14.51
N GLY A 85 -6.58 -1.03 14.42
CA GLY A 85 -6.64 0.39 14.10
C GLY A 85 -7.24 0.62 12.72
N HIS A 86 -8.16 1.59 12.58
CA HIS A 86 -8.83 1.87 11.31
C HIS A 86 -8.96 3.36 11.02
N CYS A 87 -8.48 3.79 9.85
CA CYS A 87 -8.79 5.10 9.28
C CYS A 87 -9.85 4.99 8.18
N PHE A 88 -10.96 5.69 8.36
CA PHE A 88 -12.06 5.80 7.39
C PHE A 88 -11.91 6.98 6.42
N GLU A 89 -10.82 7.75 6.50
CA GLU A 89 -10.61 8.87 5.58
C GLU A 89 -10.36 8.35 4.16
N THR A 90 -11.12 8.85 3.18
CA THR A 90 -11.06 8.40 1.77
C THR A 90 -10.66 9.51 0.80
N LEU A 91 -10.21 10.66 1.29
CA LEU A 91 -9.89 11.81 0.46
C LEU A 91 -8.66 11.50 -0.42
N LYS A 92 -8.88 11.41 -1.74
CA LYS A 92 -7.83 11.00 -2.70
C LYS A 92 -6.69 12.02 -2.81
N ASP A 93 -6.97 13.29 -2.56
CA ASP A 93 -6.00 14.37 -2.75
C ASP A 93 -5.23 14.73 -1.47
N GLU A 94 -5.64 14.18 -0.33
CA GLU A 94 -4.93 14.38 0.93
C GLU A 94 -3.99 13.21 1.20
N MET A 95 -2.75 13.53 1.59
CA MET A 95 -1.80 12.55 2.12
C MET A 95 -2.18 12.22 3.56
N THR A 96 -3.38 11.70 3.76
CA THR A 96 -3.91 11.26 5.05
C THR A 96 -4.30 9.79 4.96
N GLY A 97 -4.11 9.04 6.04
CA GLY A 97 -4.41 7.61 6.05
C GLY A 97 -3.46 6.89 6.98
N GLU A 98 -3.98 6.51 8.14
CA GLU A 98 -3.20 5.95 9.24
C GLU A 98 -4.08 5.01 10.06
N GLY A 99 -3.92 3.71 9.87
CA GLY A 99 -4.73 2.73 10.61
C GLY A 99 -4.48 2.76 12.11
N ALA A 100 -3.21 2.69 12.54
CA ALA A 100 -2.86 2.59 13.96
C ALA A 100 -2.24 3.88 14.52
N ILE A 101 -1.13 4.34 13.95
CA ILE A 101 -0.33 5.43 14.52
C ILE A 101 -0.10 6.53 13.49
N TYR A 102 -0.30 7.77 13.91
CA TYR A 102 0.05 8.96 13.15
C TYR A 102 0.95 9.88 13.96
N THR A 103 2.12 10.24 13.42
CA THR A 103 2.93 11.33 13.98
C THR A 103 2.63 12.63 13.21
N VAL A 104 2.23 13.68 13.92
CA VAL A 104 1.72 14.91 13.28
C VAL A 104 2.84 15.87 12.90
N LEU A 105 3.82 16.07 13.77
CA LEU A 105 4.84 17.11 13.63
C LEU A 105 6.15 16.54 13.11
N ALA A 106 6.92 17.35 12.40
CA ALA A 106 8.22 16.97 11.84
C ALA A 106 9.25 16.61 12.91
N ASP A 107 9.08 17.13 14.12
CA ASP A 107 9.94 16.90 15.27
C ASP A 107 9.34 15.92 16.29
N SER A 108 8.16 15.35 16.03
CA SER A 108 7.64 14.22 16.82
C SER A 108 8.60 13.03 16.67
N ALA A 109 9.11 12.52 17.79
CA ALA A 109 10.13 11.47 17.82
C ALA A 109 9.58 10.23 18.53
N VAL A 110 9.56 9.10 17.81
CA VAL A 110 8.96 7.84 18.29
C VAL A 110 9.91 6.68 18.08
N THR A 111 10.17 5.92 19.14
CA THR A 111 10.85 4.63 19.10
C THR A 111 9.81 3.52 19.32
N ILE A 112 9.79 2.54 18.43
CA ILE A 112 8.90 1.38 18.50
C ILE A 112 9.76 0.11 18.58
N GLU A 113 9.66 -0.60 19.69
CA GLU A 113 10.51 -1.74 20.00
C GLU A 113 9.67 -2.97 20.33
N ASN A 114 9.99 -4.11 19.69
CA ASN A 114 9.37 -5.40 19.99
C ASN A 114 7.83 -5.35 20.00
N CYS A 115 7.23 -4.56 19.11
CA CYS A 115 5.78 -4.41 19.01
C CYS A 115 5.22 -5.29 17.90
N THR A 116 3.93 -5.61 18.00
CA THR A 116 3.20 -6.29 16.93
C THR A 116 2.06 -5.40 16.44
N PHE A 117 1.94 -5.21 15.14
CA PHE A 117 0.83 -4.50 14.51
C PHE A 117 0.01 -5.49 13.69
N THR A 118 -1.24 -5.70 14.08
CA THR A 118 -2.10 -6.72 13.46
C THR A 118 -3.44 -6.16 12.99
N GLN A 119 -3.83 -6.49 11.77
CA GLN A 119 -5.16 -6.17 11.23
C GLN A 119 -5.49 -4.66 11.22
N ASN A 120 -4.48 -3.80 11.18
CA ASN A 120 -4.69 -2.38 11.02
C ASN A 120 -5.04 -2.06 9.55
N LYS A 121 -5.98 -1.14 9.35
CA LYS A 121 -6.56 -0.82 8.05
C LYS A 121 -6.61 0.68 7.80
N SER A 122 -6.45 1.07 6.55
CA SER A 122 -6.76 2.43 6.11
C SER A 122 -7.54 2.40 4.79
N ASP A 123 -8.63 3.16 4.73
CA ASP A 123 -9.40 3.29 3.49
C ASP A 123 -8.74 4.21 2.45
N ASN A 124 -7.58 4.81 2.77
CA ASN A 124 -6.71 5.54 1.84
C ASN A 124 -5.30 4.93 1.80
N MET A 125 -4.32 5.52 2.49
CA MET A 125 -2.93 5.05 2.52
C MET A 125 -2.48 4.63 3.92
N ALA A 126 -1.32 4.00 4.03
CA ALA A 126 -0.68 3.63 5.31
C ALA A 126 -1.61 2.84 6.26
N GLY A 127 -1.76 1.55 5.95
CA GLY A 127 -2.63 0.66 6.72
C GLY A 127 -2.30 0.59 8.21
N CYS A 128 -1.09 0.99 8.61
CA CYS A 128 -0.66 0.95 9.99
C CYS A 128 -0.11 2.29 10.50
N ILE A 129 0.94 2.83 9.88
CA ILE A 129 1.68 3.97 10.40
C ILE A 129 1.82 5.05 9.32
N PHE A 130 1.47 6.27 9.68
CA PHE A 130 1.84 7.46 8.91
C PHE A 130 2.85 8.29 9.70
N ASN A 131 4.08 8.38 9.19
CA ASN A 131 5.18 9.06 9.86
C ASN A 131 5.52 10.40 9.17
N ASN A 132 5.04 11.50 9.76
CA ASN A 132 5.54 12.85 9.48
C ASN A 132 6.75 13.25 10.35
N GLY A 133 7.08 12.48 11.39
CA GLY A 133 8.15 12.78 12.34
C GLY A 133 9.43 11.98 12.12
N ILE A 134 10.14 11.74 13.21
CA ILE A 134 11.35 10.92 13.28
C ILE A 134 10.98 9.60 13.97
N MET A 135 11.13 8.49 13.26
CA MET A 135 10.73 7.18 13.76
C MET A 135 11.85 6.16 13.64
N ASP A 136 12.12 5.44 14.73
CA ASP A 136 12.98 4.25 14.76
C ASP A 136 12.13 3.05 15.16
N ILE A 137 12.08 2.03 14.31
CA ILE A 137 11.33 0.81 14.54
C ILE A 137 12.30 -0.36 14.52
N HIS A 138 12.32 -1.16 15.58
CA HIS A 138 13.12 -2.37 15.59
C HIS A 138 12.41 -3.55 16.24
N ASP A 139 12.83 -4.74 15.79
CA ASP A 139 12.38 -6.04 16.31
C ASP A 139 10.86 -6.22 16.33
N SER A 140 10.15 -5.52 15.44
CA SER A 140 8.70 -5.46 15.43
C SER A 140 8.10 -6.28 14.29
N THR A 141 6.85 -6.72 14.47
CA THR A 141 6.12 -7.52 13.49
C THR A 141 4.91 -6.77 12.97
N PHE A 142 4.74 -6.72 11.65
CA PHE A 142 3.59 -6.17 10.97
C PHE A 142 2.87 -7.30 10.25
N LYS A 143 1.66 -7.63 10.69
CA LYS A 143 0.89 -8.75 10.19
C LYS A 143 -0.52 -8.36 9.75
N ASP A 144 -0.97 -8.87 8.61
CA ASP A 144 -2.37 -8.74 8.17
C ASP A 144 -2.86 -7.28 8.05
N ASN A 145 -1.95 -6.31 7.89
CA ASN A 145 -2.32 -4.89 7.76
C ASN A 145 -2.65 -4.54 6.31
N SER A 146 -3.55 -3.58 6.08
CA SER A 146 -3.97 -3.25 4.72
C SER A 146 -4.30 -1.79 4.47
N ALA A 147 -4.15 -1.35 3.23
CA ALA A 147 -4.64 -0.06 2.76
C ALA A 147 -5.31 -0.19 1.39
N ASN A 148 -6.36 0.60 1.14
CA ASN A 148 -7.12 0.50 -0.11
C ASN A 148 -6.45 1.22 -1.29
N ARG A 149 -5.48 2.11 -1.06
CA ARG A 149 -4.84 2.91 -2.12
C ARG A 149 -3.32 2.77 -2.19
N ILE A 150 -2.60 3.05 -1.10
CA ILE A 150 -1.13 3.09 -1.12
C ILE A 150 -0.56 2.56 0.19
N CYS A 151 0.44 1.70 0.09
CA CYS A 151 1.28 1.28 1.21
C CYS A 151 0.55 0.53 2.33
N ALA A 152 0.84 -0.77 2.43
CA ALA A 152 0.14 -1.64 3.37
C ALA A 152 0.41 -1.30 4.83
N VAL A 153 1.60 -0.79 5.13
CA VAL A 153 2.07 -0.64 6.52
C VAL A 153 2.49 0.79 6.83
N ILE A 154 3.61 1.27 6.28
CA ILE A 154 4.23 2.52 6.72
C ILE A 154 4.39 3.52 5.57
N PHE A 155 3.69 4.65 5.66
CA PHE A 155 3.96 5.81 4.81
C PHE A 155 4.87 6.78 5.57
N ASN A 156 6.06 7.05 5.04
CA ASN A 156 7.05 7.94 5.65
C ASN A 156 7.23 9.22 4.84
N LEU A 157 6.95 10.37 5.46
CA LEU A 157 7.23 11.68 4.89
C LEU A 157 8.59 12.25 5.30
N ASN A 158 9.06 11.93 6.50
CA ASN A 158 10.27 12.51 7.08
C ASN A 158 11.33 11.43 7.34
N LYS A 159 11.67 11.08 8.58
CA LYS A 159 12.79 10.17 8.85
C LYS A 159 12.31 8.86 9.44
N LEU A 160 12.67 7.75 8.79
CA LEU A 160 12.34 6.39 9.22
C LEU A 160 13.57 5.48 9.18
N LYS A 161 13.87 4.87 10.32
CA LYS A 161 14.80 3.75 10.43
C LYS A 161 14.02 2.50 10.83
N ILE A 162 14.27 1.41 10.12
CA ILE A 162 13.71 0.08 10.42
C ILE A 162 14.84 -0.93 10.48
N ASP A 163 14.89 -1.71 11.56
CA ASP A 163 15.84 -2.82 11.71
C ASP A 163 15.15 -4.08 12.25
N GLY A 164 15.58 -5.26 11.81
CA GLY A 164 15.13 -6.54 12.38
C GLY A 164 13.62 -6.86 12.27
N CYS A 165 12.84 -6.07 11.53
CA CYS A 165 11.39 -6.22 11.50
C CYS A 165 10.88 -7.31 10.54
N SER A 166 9.69 -7.83 10.80
CA SER A 166 9.01 -8.80 9.94
C SER A 166 7.71 -8.26 9.39
N PHE A 167 7.51 -8.40 8.09
CA PHE A 167 6.31 -7.99 7.38
C PHE A 167 5.62 -9.21 6.79
N ASP A 168 4.49 -9.61 7.34
CA ASP A 168 3.76 -10.78 6.89
C ASP A 168 2.31 -10.45 6.56
N ASN A 169 1.83 -11.05 5.50
CA ASN A 169 0.46 -10.89 5.03
C ASN A 169 -0.11 -9.45 4.95
N ASN A 170 0.72 -8.42 4.76
CA ASN A 170 0.23 -7.04 4.58
C ASN A 170 -0.01 -6.71 3.11
N PHE A 171 -1.06 -5.95 2.80
CA PHE A 171 -1.45 -5.65 1.43
C PHE A 171 -1.90 -4.20 1.17
N ALA A 172 -1.43 -3.62 0.06
CA ALA A 172 -2.02 -2.44 -0.56
C ALA A 172 -1.77 -2.49 -2.07
N PRO A 173 -2.66 -1.90 -2.90
CA PRO A 173 -2.38 -1.77 -4.32
C PRO A 173 -1.18 -0.84 -4.57
N MET A 174 -0.54 -1.02 -5.72
CA MET A 174 0.58 -0.20 -6.12
C MET A 174 0.11 1.12 -6.74
N ASP A 175 0.65 2.22 -6.21
CA ASP A 175 0.58 3.52 -6.87
C ASP A 175 1.84 3.73 -7.72
N ASN A 176 1.65 4.02 -9.00
CA ASN A 176 2.73 4.22 -9.97
C ASN A 176 3.69 5.36 -9.58
N SER A 177 3.21 6.35 -8.83
CA SER A 177 4.00 7.48 -8.32
C SER A 177 5.05 7.04 -7.30
N PHE A 178 4.79 5.94 -6.58
CA PHE A 178 5.64 5.40 -5.51
C PHE A 178 6.22 4.02 -5.83
N LYS A 179 6.20 3.61 -7.11
CA LYS A 179 6.58 2.26 -7.56
C LYS A 179 7.93 1.77 -7.02
N ASN A 180 8.95 2.64 -6.96
CA ASN A 180 10.29 2.24 -6.56
C ASN A 180 10.32 1.86 -5.07
N SER A 181 9.69 2.69 -4.22
CA SER A 181 9.54 2.43 -2.80
C SER A 181 8.68 1.18 -2.56
N TYR A 182 7.58 1.06 -3.31
CA TYR A 182 6.69 -0.11 -3.27
C TYR A 182 7.44 -1.41 -3.62
N ILE A 183 8.21 -1.45 -4.72
CA ILE A 183 8.95 -2.64 -5.12
C ILE A 183 10.04 -2.99 -4.09
N LYS A 184 10.79 -2.00 -3.61
CA LYS A 184 11.88 -2.19 -2.63
C LYS A 184 11.38 -2.81 -1.32
N SER A 185 10.20 -2.39 -0.85
CA SER A 185 9.61 -2.85 0.42
C SER A 185 8.56 -3.96 0.24
N ARG A 186 8.39 -4.46 -0.98
CA ARG A 186 7.33 -5.41 -1.35
C ARG A 186 5.93 -4.96 -0.94
N GLY A 187 5.62 -3.69 -1.15
CA GLY A 187 4.32 -3.07 -0.89
C GLY A 187 4.08 -2.62 0.56
N ASN A 188 5.04 -2.85 1.46
CA ASN A 188 4.85 -2.58 2.89
C ASN A 188 5.15 -1.13 3.27
N ILE A 189 6.15 -0.53 2.64
CA ILE A 189 6.67 0.79 3.02
C ILE A 189 6.76 1.69 1.79
N VAL A 190 6.21 2.88 1.89
CA VAL A 190 6.43 3.98 0.95
C VAL A 190 7.09 5.12 1.72
N SER A 191 8.17 5.67 1.16
CA SER A 191 8.87 6.80 1.74
C SER A 191 9.12 7.88 0.71
N THR A 192 8.84 9.13 1.08
CA THR A 192 9.30 10.34 0.37
C THR A 192 10.44 11.04 1.09
N GLY A 193 10.64 10.75 2.38
CA GLY A 193 11.77 11.23 3.17
C GLY A 193 12.89 10.18 3.35
N ASP A 194 13.74 10.41 4.34
CA ASP A 194 14.87 9.56 4.70
C ASP A 194 14.41 8.18 5.16
N LEU A 195 14.93 7.14 4.51
CA LEU A 195 14.59 5.75 4.78
C LEU A 195 15.82 4.86 4.89
N THR A 196 15.99 4.27 6.07
CA THR A 196 16.99 3.24 6.35
C THR A 196 16.28 1.93 6.71
N ILE A 197 16.59 0.84 6.00
CA ILE A 197 16.03 -0.49 6.25
C ILE A 197 17.16 -1.50 6.35
N HIS A 198 17.21 -2.23 7.47
CA HIS A 198 18.18 -3.29 7.73
C HIS A 198 17.48 -4.55 8.26
N ASN A 199 18.04 -5.72 7.93
CA ASN A 199 17.66 -7.02 8.50
C ASN A 199 16.16 -7.39 8.49
N CYS A 200 15.38 -6.78 7.60
CA CYS A 200 13.93 -6.98 7.53
C CYS A 200 13.54 -8.22 6.70
N LYS A 201 12.45 -8.88 7.12
CA LYS A 201 11.89 -10.06 6.46
C LYS A 201 10.52 -9.75 5.85
N TYR A 202 10.23 -10.33 4.70
CA TYR A 202 8.96 -10.14 3.97
C TYR A 202 8.32 -11.50 3.63
N GLY A 203 7.25 -11.84 4.34
CA GLY A 203 6.52 -13.10 4.24
C GLY A 203 5.50 -13.15 3.09
N GLN A 204 4.88 -12.02 2.72
CA GLN A 204 3.81 -12.02 1.73
C GLN A 204 4.32 -12.02 0.28
N LYS A 205 4.09 -13.12 -0.46
CA LYS A 205 4.49 -13.24 -1.87
C LYS A 205 3.34 -13.07 -2.87
N LYS A 206 2.12 -13.50 -2.52
CA LYS A 206 1.07 -13.70 -3.54
C LYS A 206 0.47 -12.39 -4.09
N LEU A 207 -0.04 -11.51 -3.21
CA LEU A 207 -0.70 -10.27 -3.63
C LEU A 207 0.28 -9.26 -4.21
N TYR A 208 1.47 -9.15 -3.59
CA TYR A 208 2.57 -8.39 -4.17
C TYR A 208 2.93 -8.87 -5.59
N ASN A 209 3.10 -10.19 -5.79
CA ASN A 209 3.42 -10.72 -7.13
C ASN A 209 2.31 -10.41 -8.15
N TYR A 210 1.05 -10.37 -7.72
CA TYR A 210 -0.05 -9.97 -8.58
C TYR A 210 0.06 -8.50 -8.99
N GLU A 211 0.35 -7.58 -8.06
CA GLU A 211 0.56 -6.16 -8.40
C GLU A 211 1.73 -5.97 -9.37
N ILE A 212 2.81 -6.74 -9.21
CA ILE A 212 3.92 -6.73 -10.16
C ILE A 212 3.50 -7.29 -11.52
N PHE A 213 2.72 -8.37 -11.55
CA PHE A 213 2.20 -8.92 -12.80
C PHE A 213 1.31 -7.92 -13.54
N LYS A 214 0.34 -7.31 -12.84
CA LYS A 214 -0.56 -6.28 -13.38
C LYS A 214 0.22 -5.11 -14.00
N TYR A 215 1.23 -4.62 -13.28
CA TYR A 215 2.08 -3.55 -13.79
C TYR A 215 2.82 -3.93 -15.08
N LEU A 216 3.41 -5.13 -15.11
CA LEU A 216 4.15 -5.62 -16.27
C LEU A 216 3.23 -5.91 -17.46
N SER A 217 2.05 -6.47 -17.22
CA SER A 217 1.07 -6.78 -18.26
C SER A 217 0.57 -5.51 -18.93
N GLU A 218 0.21 -4.48 -18.17
CA GLU A 218 -0.19 -3.16 -18.69
C GLU A 218 0.89 -2.57 -19.61
N LYS A 219 2.16 -2.64 -19.20
CA LYS A 219 3.28 -2.18 -20.03
C LYS A 219 3.40 -2.97 -21.31
N ILE A 220 3.35 -4.30 -21.25
CA ILE A 220 3.44 -5.17 -22.43
C ILE A 220 2.32 -4.83 -23.43
N VAL A 221 1.08 -4.69 -22.96
CA VAL A 221 -0.07 -4.34 -23.80
C VAL A 221 0.15 -2.99 -24.49
N ILE A 222 0.63 -1.97 -23.75
CA ILE A 222 0.92 -0.64 -24.31
C ILE A 222 2.02 -0.71 -25.38
N TYR A 223 3.13 -1.39 -25.11
CA TYR A 223 4.23 -1.52 -26.09
C TYR A 223 3.76 -2.22 -27.36
N TYR A 224 3.00 -3.30 -27.21
CA TYR A 224 2.51 -4.07 -28.34
C TYR A 224 1.47 -3.29 -29.14
N PHE A 225 0.62 -2.51 -28.48
CA PHE A 225 -0.33 -1.59 -29.12
C PHE A 225 0.38 -0.54 -29.97
N ILE A 226 1.45 0.08 -29.45
CA ILE A 226 2.26 1.07 -30.19
C ILE A 226 2.89 0.43 -31.43
N ILE A 227 3.55 -0.73 -31.27
CA ILE A 227 4.18 -1.45 -32.38
C ILE A 227 3.15 -1.81 -33.45
N SER A 228 1.99 -2.36 -33.04
CA SER A 228 0.91 -2.73 -33.94
C SER A 228 0.39 -1.51 -34.73
N THR A 229 0.23 -0.37 -34.05
CA THR A 229 -0.22 0.89 -34.68
C THR A 229 0.78 1.42 -35.69
N ILE A 230 2.08 1.34 -35.39
CA ILE A 230 3.15 1.73 -36.32
C ILE A 230 3.14 0.83 -37.55
N LEU A 231 3.06 -0.50 -37.36
CA LEU A 231 3.03 -1.47 -38.46
C LEU A 231 1.82 -1.27 -39.38
N ILE A 232 0.63 -1.02 -38.80
CA ILE A 232 -0.59 -0.69 -39.55
C ILE A 232 -0.39 0.60 -40.35
N THR A 233 0.16 1.64 -39.72
CA THR A 233 0.41 2.93 -40.39
C THR A 233 1.35 2.79 -41.58
N VAL A 234 2.48 2.09 -41.39
CA VAL A 234 3.46 1.81 -42.46
C VAL A 234 2.81 0.99 -43.58
N SER A 235 1.97 0.02 -43.25
CA SER A 235 1.24 -0.80 -44.23
C SER A 235 0.29 0.02 -45.08
N ILE A 236 -0.46 0.94 -44.47
CA ILE A 236 -1.38 1.83 -45.18
C ILE A 236 -0.60 2.77 -46.09
N LEU A 237 0.47 3.41 -45.60
CA LEU A 237 1.29 4.33 -46.40
C LEU A 237 1.96 3.62 -47.58
N LEU A 238 2.49 2.42 -47.36
CA LEU A 238 3.05 1.58 -48.42
C LEU A 238 1.99 1.23 -49.45
N GLY A 239 0.79 0.81 -49.01
CA GLY A 239 -0.34 0.52 -49.89
C GLY A 239 -0.75 1.71 -50.76
N ILE A 240 -0.83 2.92 -50.17
CA ILE A 240 -1.14 4.16 -50.91
C ILE A 240 -0.04 4.49 -51.92
N TYR A 241 1.23 4.41 -51.53
CA TYR A 241 2.36 4.68 -52.43
C TYR A 241 2.32 3.77 -53.66
N LEU A 242 2.10 2.48 -53.44
CA LEU A 242 2.04 1.49 -54.51
C LEU A 242 0.84 1.72 -55.43
N LEU A 243 -0.31 2.11 -54.87
CA LEU A 243 -1.48 2.47 -55.66
C LEU A 243 -1.20 3.69 -56.56
N VAL A 244 -0.51 4.71 -56.05
CA VAL A 244 -0.09 5.88 -56.84
C VAL A 244 0.86 5.47 -57.96
N MET A 245 1.85 4.63 -57.67
CA MET A 245 2.81 4.14 -58.68
C MET A 245 2.12 3.30 -59.77
N PHE A 246 1.15 2.47 -59.41
CA PHE A 246 0.34 1.70 -60.35
C PHE A 246 -0.48 2.60 -61.28
N ILE A 247 -1.11 3.65 -60.74
CA ILE A 247 -1.88 4.62 -61.53
C ILE A 247 -0.98 5.39 -62.49
N ALA A 248 0.21 5.81 -62.02
CA ALA A 248 1.18 6.57 -62.80
C ALA A 248 1.86 5.72 -63.89
N ASN A 249 2.07 4.43 -63.66
CA ASN A 249 2.68 3.50 -64.60
C ASN A 249 1.91 2.17 -64.62
N ARG A 250 1.02 1.99 -65.60
CA ARG A 250 0.17 0.79 -65.73
C ARG A 250 0.95 -0.52 -65.94
N SER A 251 2.24 -0.46 -66.24
CA SER A 251 3.12 -1.63 -66.32
C SER A 251 3.74 -2.02 -64.98
N PHE A 252 3.52 -1.22 -63.93
CA PHE A 252 3.98 -1.49 -62.56
C PHE A 252 3.13 -2.61 -61.96
N ILE A 253 3.72 -3.78 -61.71
CA ILE A 253 3.02 -4.89 -61.06
C ILE A 253 3.10 -4.65 -59.55
N VAL A 254 1.95 -4.61 -58.86
CA VAL A 254 1.90 -4.59 -57.39
C VAL A 254 2.54 -5.90 -56.90
N PRO A 255 3.74 -5.87 -56.30
CA PRO A 255 4.48 -7.09 -56.07
C PRO A 255 3.83 -7.94 -54.98
N GLN A 256 3.95 -9.26 -55.04
CA GLN A 256 3.51 -10.19 -53.98
C GLN A 256 4.02 -9.85 -52.56
N TYR A 257 5.13 -9.09 -52.47
CA TYR A 257 5.65 -8.54 -51.22
C TYR A 257 4.63 -7.68 -50.44
N THR A 258 3.67 -7.05 -51.13
CA THR A 258 2.70 -6.13 -50.52
C THR A 258 1.55 -6.89 -49.88
N GLU A 259 1.08 -7.96 -50.52
CA GLU A 259 0.14 -8.92 -49.94
C GLU A 259 0.75 -9.61 -48.73
N ASN A 260 2.01 -10.05 -48.84
CA ASN A 260 2.73 -10.67 -47.73
C ASN A 260 2.88 -9.70 -46.54
N PHE A 261 3.20 -8.43 -46.80
CA PHE A 261 3.34 -7.41 -45.76
C PHE A 261 1.99 -7.09 -45.08
N MET A 262 0.93 -6.89 -45.85
CA MET A 262 -0.43 -6.68 -45.33
C MET A 262 -0.91 -7.87 -44.49
N THR A 263 -0.64 -9.09 -44.94
CA THR A 263 -0.95 -10.33 -44.22
C THR A 263 -0.21 -10.41 -42.90
N LEU A 264 1.09 -10.08 -42.89
CA LEU A 264 1.91 -10.05 -41.68
C LEU A 264 1.39 -9.03 -40.66
N THR A 265 0.99 -7.84 -41.12
CA THR A 265 0.43 -6.79 -40.26
C THR A 265 -0.91 -7.21 -39.66
N LEU A 266 -1.80 -7.81 -40.46
CA LEU A 266 -3.06 -8.36 -39.96
C LEU A 266 -2.82 -9.47 -38.93
N PHE A 267 -1.86 -10.36 -39.20
CA PHE A 267 -1.48 -11.43 -38.28
C PHE A 267 -0.93 -10.88 -36.95
N ASN A 268 -0.08 -9.85 -37.01
CA ASN A 268 0.43 -9.16 -35.83
C ASN A 268 -0.70 -8.55 -34.98
N PHE A 269 -1.68 -7.90 -35.63
CA PHE A 269 -2.83 -7.32 -34.94
C PHE A 269 -3.73 -8.39 -34.31
N ILE A 270 -3.93 -9.54 -34.97
CA ILE A 270 -4.68 -10.66 -34.38
C ILE A 270 -3.95 -11.20 -33.15
N ILE A 271 -2.62 -11.36 -33.21
CA ILE A 271 -1.82 -11.76 -32.05
C ILE A 271 -1.97 -10.75 -30.91
N PHE A 272 -1.90 -9.46 -31.20
CA PHE A 272 -2.12 -8.40 -30.20
C PHE A 272 -3.46 -8.56 -29.48
N MET A 273 -4.55 -8.72 -30.23
CA MET A 273 -5.88 -8.89 -29.66
C MET A 273 -5.97 -10.16 -28.82
N ALA A 274 -5.40 -11.27 -29.30
CA ALA A 274 -5.39 -12.54 -28.58
C ALA A 274 -4.61 -12.45 -27.26
N VAL A 275 -3.41 -11.88 -27.27
CA VAL A 275 -2.58 -11.69 -26.07
C VAL A 275 -3.27 -10.76 -25.07
N SER A 276 -3.84 -9.65 -25.55
CA SER A 276 -4.56 -8.70 -24.70
C SER A 276 -5.78 -9.34 -24.04
N ALA A 277 -6.57 -10.13 -24.79
CA ALA A 277 -7.72 -10.85 -24.27
C ALA A 277 -7.31 -11.87 -23.18
N VAL A 278 -6.21 -12.60 -23.38
CA VAL A 278 -5.68 -13.55 -22.39
C VAL A 278 -5.25 -12.83 -21.11
N ILE A 279 -4.55 -11.69 -21.22
CA ILE A 279 -4.14 -10.89 -20.06
C ILE A 279 -5.36 -10.40 -19.28
N ILE A 280 -6.34 -9.80 -19.97
CA ILE A 280 -7.57 -9.30 -19.35
C ILE A 280 -8.31 -10.42 -18.60
N GLU A 281 -8.38 -11.61 -19.19
CA GLU A 281 -9.02 -12.78 -18.58
C GLU A 281 -8.27 -13.27 -17.33
N ILE A 282 -6.94 -13.31 -17.38
CA ILE A 282 -6.10 -13.66 -16.22
C ILE A 282 -6.32 -12.67 -15.08
N GLU A 283 -6.26 -11.37 -15.37
CA GLU A 283 -6.45 -10.35 -14.35
C GLU A 283 -7.88 -10.37 -13.79
N SER A 284 -8.90 -10.58 -14.63
CA SER A 284 -10.29 -10.72 -14.20
C SER A 284 -10.46 -11.87 -13.20
N LYS A 285 -9.91 -13.06 -13.52
CA LYS A 285 -9.91 -14.23 -12.63
C LYS A 285 -9.19 -13.98 -11.31
N ILE A 286 -8.05 -13.28 -11.35
CA ILE A 286 -7.33 -12.95 -10.13
C ILE A 286 -8.16 -11.98 -9.28
N ARG A 287 -8.70 -10.90 -9.88
CA ARG A 287 -9.57 -9.93 -9.20
C ARG A 287 -10.77 -10.60 -8.53
N GLU A 288 -11.46 -11.50 -9.22
CA GLU A 288 -12.60 -12.24 -8.65
C GLU A 288 -12.18 -13.06 -7.42
N ASN A 289 -11.02 -13.71 -7.47
CA ASN A 289 -10.47 -14.47 -6.35
C ASN A 289 -10.10 -13.57 -5.15
N LEU A 290 -9.54 -12.40 -5.42
CA LEU A 290 -9.23 -11.40 -4.38
C LEU A 290 -10.49 -10.85 -3.72
N LYS A 291 -11.53 -10.55 -4.51
CA LYS A 291 -12.82 -10.09 -3.99
C LYS A 291 -13.48 -11.14 -3.09
N LYS A 292 -13.39 -12.43 -3.45
CA LYS A 292 -13.86 -13.55 -2.61
C LYS A 292 -13.11 -13.65 -1.27
N GLN A 293 -11.91 -13.07 -1.17
CA GLN A 293 -11.12 -13.01 0.06
C GLN A 293 -11.36 -11.73 0.87
N GLY A 294 -12.32 -10.88 0.48
CA GLY A 294 -12.65 -9.64 1.19
C GLY A 294 -11.74 -8.45 0.88
N LEU A 295 -10.89 -8.55 -0.14
CA LEU A 295 -10.07 -7.44 -0.62
C LEU A 295 -10.87 -6.64 -1.66
N ASP A 296 -11.42 -5.50 -1.27
CA ASP A 296 -12.17 -4.61 -2.16
C ASP A 296 -11.20 -3.79 -3.03
N TYR A 297 -10.87 -4.34 -4.20
CA TYR A 297 -9.93 -3.73 -5.14
C TYR A 297 -10.62 -2.61 -5.93
N PRO A 298 -10.07 -1.38 -5.97
CA PRO A 298 -10.62 -0.34 -6.81
C PRO A 298 -10.49 -0.69 -8.29
N ASN A 299 -11.56 -0.44 -9.06
CA ASN A 299 -11.51 -0.44 -10.51
C ASN A 299 -10.57 0.70 -10.95
N THR A 300 -9.46 0.34 -11.61
CA THR A 300 -8.60 1.28 -12.35
C THR A 300 -9.10 1.41 -13.77
#